data_AF-A0A1X0NEZ8-F1
#
_entry.id   AF-A0A1X0NEZ8-F1
#
_cell.length_a   1.000
_cell.length_b   1.000
_cell.length_c   1.000
_cell.angle_alpha   90.00
_cell.angle_beta   90.00
_cell.angle_gamma   90.00
#
_symmetry.space_group_name_H-M   'P 1'
#
loop_
_entity.id
_entity.type
_entity.pdbx_description
1 polymer ?
#
loop_
_entity_poly.entity_id
_entity_poly.type
_entity_poly.pdbx_seq_one_letter_code
_entity_poly.pdbx_strand_id
1 'polypeptide(L)'
;MTTMFVQLRRVVYLLVLLHFCTSSVYANAQMDVLSRREREAVVNQEDALGLFLDVPNYSLDELKQDDVLNKVDQLPLTVHHLLLAVKDSEIHYKNGTACKAEWERVVATNEKTVREAEAATKEINDLLAKVTKIKEDEKAKVVDTKNTRAQEFNEVLEKIRSVLKKYKDKAPNGETVFEIAKAHQAELLCSAIRSNVDHVLGRLKDKLKLLGYYAEQEYNTSERAMRVKKIGELVRDTLQNVTHLLGKVKVHDRFAVGKASDQVDAWKKAYEQLNDLENLAEERAIGGGSGEAITKKNAQVIEEIKKDIKKPKEDIDKVTQEGDGETKARKKKVYGEVNKNMTEAIKVATKSMEEEKKRIARERAKREEERRAAEDAARRAEEEKRRIARETQERIRREEEAKRAAEEAARRVEEEVKKRAQEEEEAKRVATEEAKKELARNTKKKKDNSVRPSLMHGPLLLLLLCVLGCTLVC
;
A
#
# COMPACT_ATOMS: atom_id res chain seq x y z
N MET A 1 -19.51 -10.78 -61.58
CA MET A 1 -19.33 -11.71 -60.44
C MET A 1 -18.06 -11.43 -59.62
N THR A 2 -16.88 -11.23 -60.23
CA THR A 2 -15.62 -10.97 -59.49
C THR A 2 -15.66 -9.76 -58.54
N THR A 3 -16.38 -8.69 -58.89
CA THR A 3 -16.54 -7.48 -58.06
C THR A 3 -17.21 -7.73 -56.71
N MET A 4 -18.26 -8.55 -56.66
CA MET A 4 -18.91 -8.94 -55.39
C MET A 4 -17.95 -9.73 -54.49
N PHE A 5 -17.10 -10.58 -55.06
CA PHE A 5 -16.15 -11.39 -54.29
C PHE A 5 -15.08 -10.52 -53.60
N VAL A 6 -14.68 -9.42 -54.23
CA VAL A 6 -13.78 -8.42 -53.63
C VAL A 6 -14.46 -7.64 -52.51
N GLN A 7 -15.74 -7.27 -52.67
CA GLN A 7 -16.52 -6.62 -51.61
C GLN A 7 -16.70 -7.53 -50.39
N LEU A 8 -17.06 -8.81 -50.60
CA LEU A 8 -17.26 -9.77 -49.52
C LEU A 8 -15.97 -10.01 -48.71
N ARG A 9 -14.81 -10.13 -49.38
CA ARG A 9 -13.51 -10.22 -48.72
C ARG A 9 -13.21 -9.00 -47.85
N ARG A 10 -13.48 -7.78 -48.32
CA ARG A 10 -13.27 -6.54 -47.53
C ARG A 10 -14.13 -6.51 -46.26
N VAL A 11 -15.38 -6.96 -46.32
CA VAL A 11 -16.26 -7.06 -45.15
C VAL A 11 -15.74 -8.09 -44.13
N VAL A 12 -15.27 -9.25 -44.59
CA VAL A 12 -14.68 -10.27 -43.71
C VAL A 12 -13.42 -9.73 -42.99
N TYR A 13 -12.52 -9.03 -43.69
CA TYR A 13 -11.35 -8.41 -43.05
C TYR A 13 -11.74 -7.36 -42.00
N LEU A 14 -12.76 -6.54 -42.28
CA LEU A 14 -13.27 -5.57 -41.30
C LEU A 14 -13.87 -6.24 -40.06
N LEU A 15 -14.62 -7.35 -40.22
CA LEU A 15 -15.18 -8.09 -39.08
C LEU A 15 -14.09 -8.76 -38.23
N VAL A 16 -13.06 -9.34 -38.86
CA VAL A 16 -11.92 -9.92 -38.13
C VAL A 16 -11.13 -8.83 -37.39
N LEU A 17 -10.89 -7.67 -38.02
CA LEU A 17 -10.24 -6.53 -37.38
C LEU A 17 -11.07 -6.00 -36.21
N LEU A 18 -12.38 -5.85 -36.38
CA LEU A 18 -13.29 -5.39 -35.32
C LEU A 18 -13.31 -6.36 -34.14
N HIS A 19 -13.36 -7.68 -34.42
CA HIS A 19 -13.29 -8.71 -33.39
C HIS A 19 -11.96 -8.62 -32.62
N PHE A 20 -10.83 -8.52 -33.33
CA PHE A 20 -9.51 -8.35 -32.72
C PHE A 20 -9.44 -7.08 -31.86
N CYS A 21 -9.96 -5.94 -32.34
CA CYS A 21 -10.06 -4.71 -31.55
C CYS A 21 -10.93 -4.90 -30.30
N THR A 22 -12.08 -5.58 -30.37
CA THR A 22 -12.90 -5.87 -29.18
C THR A 22 -12.17 -6.78 -28.20
N SER A 23 -11.44 -7.79 -28.67
CA SER A 23 -10.61 -8.66 -27.82
C SER A 23 -9.46 -7.89 -27.18
N SER A 24 -8.78 -7.00 -27.90
CA SER A 24 -7.71 -6.15 -27.35
C SER A 24 -8.24 -5.13 -26.35
N VAL A 25 -9.40 -4.52 -26.58
CA VAL A 25 -10.04 -3.60 -25.62
C VAL A 25 -10.49 -4.35 -24.37
N TYR A 26 -11.07 -5.56 -24.52
CA TYR A 26 -11.45 -6.39 -23.38
C TYR A 26 -10.23 -6.84 -22.57
N ALA A 27 -9.16 -7.28 -23.25
CA ALA A 27 -7.90 -7.64 -22.62
C ALA A 27 -7.25 -6.43 -21.91
N ASN A 28 -7.25 -5.25 -22.51
CA ASN A 28 -6.72 -4.03 -21.88
C ASN A 28 -7.57 -3.57 -20.69
N ALA A 29 -8.91 -3.63 -20.77
CA ALA A 29 -9.78 -3.31 -19.64
C ALA A 29 -9.58 -4.30 -18.48
N GLN A 30 -9.38 -5.59 -18.79
CA GLN A 30 -9.05 -6.60 -17.80
C GLN A 30 -7.65 -6.38 -17.20
N MET A 31 -6.66 -6.03 -18.03
CA MET A 31 -5.30 -5.66 -17.61
C MET A 31 -5.25 -4.37 -16.80
N ASP A 32 -6.11 -3.38 -17.02
CA ASP A 32 -6.11 -2.14 -16.23
C ASP A 32 -6.81 -2.33 -14.88
N VAL A 33 -7.84 -3.18 -14.81
CA VAL A 33 -8.44 -3.66 -13.55
C VAL A 33 -7.47 -4.57 -12.77
N LEU A 34 -6.67 -5.39 -13.46
CA LEU A 34 -5.60 -6.18 -12.85
C LEU A 34 -4.44 -5.29 -12.40
N SER A 35 -3.98 -4.33 -13.22
CA SER A 35 -2.92 -3.37 -12.89
C SER A 35 -3.29 -2.47 -11.70
N ARG A 36 -4.56 -2.04 -11.59
CA ARG A 36 -5.05 -1.38 -10.37
C ARG A 36 -5.08 -2.28 -9.13
N ARG A 37 -5.12 -3.61 -9.28
CA ARG A 37 -4.98 -4.60 -8.19
C ARG A 37 -3.54 -5.10 -8.00
N GLU A 38 -2.67 -4.91 -8.98
CA GLU A 38 -1.26 -5.32 -9.00
C GLU A 38 -0.29 -4.17 -8.66
N ARG A 39 -0.77 -2.92 -8.55
CA ARG A 39 -0.25 -2.01 -7.52
C ARG A 39 -0.24 -2.83 -6.24
N GLU A 40 0.96 -3.17 -5.78
CA GLU A 40 1.15 -4.28 -4.86
C GLU A 40 0.11 -4.21 -3.75
N ALA A 41 -0.55 -5.34 -3.45
CA ALA A 41 -1.48 -5.47 -2.34
C ALA A 41 -0.73 -5.44 -0.99
N VAL A 42 0.12 -4.42 -0.81
CA VAL A 42 0.64 -3.92 0.45
C VAL A 42 -0.58 -3.51 1.23
N VAL A 43 -1.03 -4.42 2.07
CA VAL A 43 -1.87 -4.07 3.19
C VAL A 43 -1.06 -3.08 4.01
N ASN A 44 -1.37 -1.79 3.90
CA ASN A 44 -0.87 -0.82 4.86
C ASN A 44 -1.46 -1.23 6.21
N GLN A 45 -0.59 -1.78 7.06
CA GLN A 45 -0.99 -2.35 8.34
C GLN A 45 -1.58 -1.26 9.25
N GLU A 46 -1.11 -0.01 9.14
CA GLU A 46 -1.65 1.12 9.88
C GLU A 46 -3.08 1.46 9.43
N ASP A 47 -3.34 1.55 8.12
CA ASP A 47 -4.69 1.80 7.58
C ASP A 47 -5.67 0.69 7.97
N ALA A 48 -5.24 -0.57 7.87
CA ALA A 48 -6.05 -1.73 8.26
C ALA A 48 -6.37 -1.73 9.76
N LEU A 49 -5.42 -1.37 10.63
CA LEU A 49 -5.67 -1.26 12.07
C LEU A 49 -6.53 -0.04 12.44
N GLY A 50 -6.34 1.08 11.74
CA GLY A 50 -7.23 2.24 11.82
C GLY A 50 -8.67 1.87 11.50
N LEU A 51 -8.88 1.11 10.42
CA LEU A 51 -10.19 0.58 10.05
C LEU A 51 -10.82 -0.31 11.14
N PHE A 52 -10.03 -1.19 11.78
CA PHE A 52 -10.52 -2.00 12.91
C PHE A 52 -10.82 -1.18 14.17
N LEU A 53 -10.22 0.01 14.35
CA LEU A 53 -10.61 0.96 15.40
C LEU A 53 -11.90 1.71 15.06
N ASP A 54 -12.16 1.94 13.78
CA ASP A 54 -13.34 2.68 13.30
C ASP A 54 -14.63 1.85 13.31
N VAL A 55 -14.54 0.53 13.56
CA VAL A 55 -15.68 -0.38 13.73
C VAL A 55 -16.59 0.10 14.87
N PRO A 56 -17.85 0.46 14.60
CA PRO A 56 -18.74 0.96 15.63
C PRO A 56 -19.11 -0.14 16.63
N ASN A 57 -19.45 0.26 17.87
CA ASN A 57 -19.90 -0.67 18.89
C ASN A 57 -21.42 -0.68 19.10
N TYR A 58 -22.20 -0.54 18.01
CA TYR A 58 -23.67 -0.54 18.10
C TYR A 58 -24.21 -1.90 18.61
N SER A 59 -24.96 -1.84 19.70
CA SER A 59 -25.82 -2.92 20.17
C SER A 59 -27.02 -3.14 19.24
N LEU A 60 -27.68 -4.30 19.36
CA LEU A 60 -28.89 -4.57 18.58
C LEU A 60 -30.03 -3.61 18.95
N ASP A 61 -30.14 -3.21 20.22
CA ASP A 61 -31.24 -2.35 20.68
C ASP A 61 -31.03 -0.88 20.27
N GLU A 62 -29.78 -0.38 20.23
CA GLU A 62 -29.49 0.90 19.59
C GLU A 62 -29.88 0.87 18.09
N LEU A 63 -29.62 -0.24 17.38
CA LEU A 63 -30.01 -0.37 15.97
C LEU A 63 -31.53 -0.47 15.77
N LYS A 64 -32.30 -0.97 16.76
CA LYS A 64 -33.77 -0.94 16.74
C LYS A 64 -34.36 0.42 17.12
N GLN A 65 -33.62 1.25 17.86
CA GLN A 65 -33.99 2.64 18.18
C GLN A 65 -33.73 3.61 17.01
N ASP A 66 -33.17 3.14 15.91
CA ASP A 66 -33.02 3.94 14.68
C ASP A 66 -34.36 3.93 13.91
N ASP A 67 -35.04 5.08 13.88
CA ASP A 67 -36.35 5.30 13.23
C ASP A 67 -36.38 4.97 11.74
N VAL A 68 -35.22 4.89 11.07
CA VAL A 68 -35.12 4.45 9.68
C VAL A 68 -35.03 2.93 9.62
N LEU A 69 -34.12 2.33 10.38
CA LEU A 69 -33.92 0.87 10.36
C LEU A 69 -35.12 0.10 10.89
N ASN A 70 -35.83 0.62 11.88
CA ASN A 70 -36.97 -0.04 12.50
C ASN A 70 -38.24 -0.05 11.62
N LYS A 71 -38.26 0.66 10.49
CA LYS A 71 -39.36 0.61 9.50
C LYS A 71 -39.34 -0.65 8.65
N VAL A 72 -38.19 -1.31 8.55
CA VAL A 72 -37.95 -2.46 7.69
C VAL A 72 -37.65 -3.67 8.56
N ASP A 73 -38.53 -4.66 8.53
CA ASP A 73 -38.33 -5.89 9.30
C ASP A 73 -36.98 -6.55 8.93
N GLN A 74 -36.33 -7.15 9.93
CA GLN A 74 -35.00 -7.78 9.85
C GLN A 74 -33.81 -6.86 9.48
N LEU A 75 -34.01 -5.58 9.12
CA LEU A 75 -32.91 -4.69 8.74
C LEU A 75 -31.96 -4.36 9.93
N PRO A 76 -32.43 -4.00 11.15
CA PRO A 76 -31.54 -3.80 12.31
C PRO A 76 -30.71 -5.05 12.63
N LEU A 77 -31.35 -6.23 12.52
CA LEU A 77 -30.71 -7.53 12.75
C LEU A 77 -29.67 -7.85 11.66
N THR A 78 -29.94 -7.49 10.41
CA THR A 78 -28.98 -7.66 9.30
C THR A 78 -27.75 -6.78 9.49
N VAL A 79 -27.95 -5.50 9.85
CA VAL A 79 -26.85 -4.56 10.16
C VAL A 79 -26.04 -5.08 11.36
N HIS A 80 -26.70 -5.58 12.41
CA HIS A 80 -26.02 -6.17 13.56
C HIS A 80 -25.21 -7.42 13.20
N HIS A 81 -25.75 -8.34 12.40
CA HIS A 81 -25.03 -9.52 11.92
C HIS A 81 -23.82 -9.16 11.05
N LEU A 82 -23.92 -8.13 10.20
CA LEU A 82 -22.77 -7.61 9.45
C LEU A 82 -21.70 -7.06 10.41
N LEU A 83 -22.12 -6.30 11.43
CA LEU A 83 -21.20 -5.74 12.42
C LEU A 83 -20.47 -6.81 13.24
N LEU A 84 -21.16 -7.89 13.62
CA LEU A 84 -20.51 -9.04 14.27
C LEU A 84 -19.50 -9.72 13.33
N ALA A 85 -19.85 -9.97 12.07
CA ALA A 85 -18.92 -10.54 11.08
C ALA A 85 -17.69 -9.65 10.84
N VAL A 86 -17.84 -8.33 10.90
CA VAL A 86 -16.75 -7.36 10.85
C VAL A 86 -15.85 -7.45 12.09
N LYS A 87 -16.40 -7.52 13.30
CA LYS A 87 -15.59 -7.69 14.53
C LYS A 87 -14.84 -9.03 14.53
N ASP A 88 -15.52 -10.11 14.18
CA ASP A 88 -14.92 -11.46 14.09
C ASP A 88 -13.78 -11.51 13.08
N SER A 89 -13.84 -10.75 11.99
CA SER A 89 -12.81 -10.76 10.94
C SER A 89 -11.41 -10.35 11.42
N GLU A 90 -11.32 -9.62 12.53
CA GLU A 90 -10.04 -9.12 13.05
C GLU A 90 -9.08 -10.25 13.44
N ILE A 91 -9.57 -11.33 14.05
CA ILE A 91 -8.70 -12.47 14.41
C ILE A 91 -8.18 -13.19 13.16
N HIS A 92 -8.97 -13.22 12.08
CA HIS A 92 -8.58 -13.82 10.81
C HIS A 92 -7.56 -12.95 10.07
N TYR A 93 -7.70 -11.62 10.13
CA TYR A 93 -6.69 -10.68 9.70
C TYR A 93 -5.37 -10.89 10.45
N LYS A 94 -5.42 -10.92 11.80
CA LYS A 94 -4.26 -11.13 12.68
C LYS A 94 -3.54 -12.45 12.39
N ASN A 95 -4.29 -13.54 12.21
CA ASN A 95 -3.73 -14.85 11.92
C ASN A 95 -3.11 -14.89 10.51
N GLY A 96 -3.74 -14.27 9.52
CA GLY A 96 -3.24 -14.22 8.15
C GLY A 96 -1.95 -13.43 7.99
N THR A 97 -1.81 -12.29 8.67
CA THR A 97 -0.57 -11.49 8.65
C THR A 97 0.58 -12.19 9.40
N ALA A 98 0.30 -12.80 10.56
CA ALA A 98 1.29 -13.60 11.29
C ALA A 98 1.79 -14.80 10.46
N CYS A 99 0.87 -15.52 9.83
CA CYS A 99 1.16 -16.64 8.94
C CYS A 99 2.03 -16.21 7.74
N LYS A 100 1.72 -15.07 7.10
CA LYS A 100 2.54 -14.52 6.00
C LYS A 100 3.99 -14.34 6.45
N ALA A 101 4.23 -13.68 7.59
CA ALA A 101 5.57 -13.39 8.07
C ALA A 101 6.37 -14.66 8.45
N GLU A 102 5.73 -15.61 9.13
CA GLU A 102 6.37 -16.89 9.49
C GLU A 102 6.66 -17.75 8.24
N TRP A 103 5.79 -17.70 7.21
CA TRP A 103 6.05 -18.37 5.94
C TRP A 103 7.23 -17.72 5.20
N GLU A 104 7.22 -16.40 5.01
CA GLU A 104 8.33 -15.68 4.36
C GLU A 104 9.69 -15.99 5.00
N ARG A 105 9.73 -16.12 6.34
CA ARG A 105 10.91 -16.55 7.08
C ARG A 105 11.39 -17.97 6.68
N VAL A 106 10.49 -18.93 6.56
CA VAL A 106 10.82 -20.34 6.23
C VAL A 106 11.19 -20.51 4.75
N VAL A 107 10.54 -19.76 3.84
CA VAL A 107 10.91 -19.73 2.42
C VAL A 107 12.28 -19.10 2.24
N ALA A 108 12.59 -17.98 2.91
CA ALA A 108 13.90 -17.34 2.81
C ALA A 108 15.05 -18.28 3.25
N THR A 109 14.83 -19.14 4.25
CA THR A 109 15.79 -20.20 4.61
C THR A 109 15.98 -21.21 3.48
N ASN A 110 14.89 -21.73 2.90
CA ASN A 110 14.97 -22.68 1.78
C ASN A 110 15.62 -22.06 0.54
N GLU A 111 15.29 -20.82 0.18
CA GLU A 111 15.96 -20.09 -0.92
C GLU A 111 17.44 -19.84 -0.67
N LYS A 112 17.85 -19.65 0.60
CA LYS A 112 19.26 -19.56 0.95
C LYS A 112 19.95 -20.90 0.69
N THR A 113 19.39 -22.01 1.17
CA THR A 113 19.94 -23.35 0.93
C THR A 113 20.02 -23.68 -0.56
N VAL A 114 18.99 -23.35 -1.34
CA VAL A 114 18.96 -23.53 -2.80
C VAL A 114 20.12 -22.79 -3.48
N ARG A 115 20.34 -21.51 -3.14
CA ARG A 115 21.42 -20.70 -3.70
C ARG A 115 22.82 -21.16 -3.27
N GLU A 116 22.97 -21.64 -2.04
CA GLU A 116 24.25 -22.14 -1.52
C GLU A 116 24.66 -23.46 -2.18
N ALA A 117 23.68 -24.33 -2.50
CA ALA A 117 23.90 -25.61 -3.16
C ALA A 117 23.94 -25.51 -4.71
N GLU A 118 23.31 -24.52 -5.35
CA GLU A 118 23.11 -24.46 -6.82
C GLU A 118 24.40 -24.66 -7.64
N ALA A 119 25.46 -23.93 -7.31
CA ALA A 119 26.75 -24.07 -8.00
C ALA A 119 27.37 -25.47 -7.80
N ALA A 120 27.23 -26.03 -6.61
CA ALA A 120 27.74 -27.37 -6.28
C ALA A 120 26.98 -28.45 -7.05
N THR A 121 25.65 -28.37 -7.07
CA THR A 121 24.74 -29.26 -7.82
C THR A 121 25.05 -29.23 -9.32
N LYS A 122 25.34 -28.04 -9.88
CA LYS A 122 25.74 -27.92 -11.29
C LYS A 122 27.11 -28.54 -11.56
N GLU A 123 28.13 -28.18 -10.79
CA GLU A 123 29.49 -28.69 -10.98
C GLU A 123 29.55 -30.23 -10.85
N ILE A 124 28.82 -30.83 -9.90
CA ILE A 124 28.82 -32.29 -9.73
C ILE A 124 28.07 -33.01 -10.87
N ASN A 125 26.93 -32.49 -11.32
CA ASN A 125 26.18 -33.06 -12.44
C ASN A 125 26.97 -32.98 -13.76
N ASP A 126 27.66 -31.86 -14.03
CA ASP A 126 28.52 -31.68 -15.21
C ASP A 126 29.72 -32.67 -15.22
N LEU A 127 30.21 -33.07 -14.04
CA LEU A 127 31.27 -34.08 -13.90
C LEU A 127 30.73 -35.50 -14.04
N LEU A 128 29.56 -35.80 -13.47
CA LEU A 128 28.90 -37.11 -13.61
C LEU A 128 28.46 -37.38 -15.06
N ALA A 129 28.00 -36.37 -15.79
CA ALA A 129 27.74 -36.49 -17.22
C ALA A 129 29.01 -36.89 -18.01
N LYS A 130 30.20 -36.39 -17.62
CA LYS A 130 31.47 -36.79 -18.23
C LYS A 130 31.86 -38.23 -17.87
N VAL A 131 31.66 -38.65 -16.62
CA VAL A 131 31.85 -40.06 -16.21
C VAL A 131 30.97 -40.98 -17.06
N THR A 132 29.68 -40.68 -17.17
CA THR A 132 28.72 -41.47 -17.97
C THR A 132 29.12 -41.52 -19.44
N LYS A 133 29.51 -40.38 -20.03
CA LYS A 133 29.99 -40.34 -21.42
C LYS A 133 31.23 -41.23 -21.61
N ILE A 134 32.24 -41.15 -20.73
CA ILE A 134 33.44 -42.00 -20.80
C ILE A 134 33.06 -43.49 -20.77
N LYS A 135 32.12 -43.88 -19.91
CA LYS A 135 31.60 -45.26 -19.82
C LYS A 135 30.93 -45.73 -21.12
N GLU A 136 30.11 -44.89 -21.74
CA GLU A 136 29.44 -45.20 -23.01
C GLU A 136 30.44 -45.28 -24.18
N ASP A 137 31.36 -44.33 -24.24
CA ASP A 137 32.42 -44.23 -25.23
C ASP A 137 33.36 -45.45 -25.22
N GLU A 138 33.54 -46.11 -24.07
CA GLU A 138 34.29 -47.36 -23.91
C GLU A 138 33.53 -48.59 -24.38
N LYS A 139 32.23 -48.70 -24.10
CA LYS A 139 31.38 -49.78 -24.64
C LYS A 139 31.33 -49.78 -26.17
N ALA A 140 31.54 -48.63 -26.81
CA ALA A 140 31.42 -48.45 -28.25
C ALA A 140 32.70 -48.70 -29.07
N LYS A 141 33.88 -48.91 -28.47
CA LYS A 141 35.16 -48.98 -29.23
C LYS A 141 36.07 -50.16 -28.86
N VAL A 142 36.51 -50.87 -29.90
CA VAL A 142 37.50 -51.97 -29.84
C VAL A 142 38.96 -51.48 -29.92
N VAL A 143 39.20 -50.19 -30.24
CA VAL A 143 40.51 -49.70 -30.74
C VAL A 143 41.28 -48.82 -29.74
N ASP A 144 42.60 -49.03 -29.70
CA ASP A 144 43.74 -48.58 -28.87
C ASP A 144 43.77 -47.25 -28.07
N THR A 145 42.70 -46.45 -28.01
CA THR A 145 42.66 -45.16 -27.27
C THR A 145 42.63 -45.29 -25.73
N LYS A 146 43.07 -46.43 -25.17
CA LYS A 146 42.92 -46.80 -23.75
C LYS A 146 43.63 -45.83 -22.79
N ASN A 147 44.86 -45.40 -23.12
CA ASN A 147 45.67 -44.62 -22.18
C ASN A 147 45.13 -43.19 -21.96
N THR A 148 44.72 -42.51 -23.04
CA THR A 148 44.14 -41.14 -22.96
C THR A 148 42.84 -41.13 -22.17
N ARG A 149 41.94 -42.10 -22.39
CA ARG A 149 40.66 -42.21 -21.66
C ARG A 149 40.82 -42.56 -20.18
N ALA A 150 41.89 -43.27 -19.81
CA ALA A 150 42.23 -43.53 -18.42
C ALA A 150 42.72 -42.26 -17.70
N GLN A 151 43.50 -41.42 -18.39
CA GLN A 151 43.95 -40.11 -17.90
C GLN A 151 42.77 -39.12 -17.75
N GLU A 152 41.92 -38.97 -18.77
CA GLU A 152 40.70 -38.15 -18.73
C GLU A 152 39.79 -38.52 -17.56
N PHE A 153 39.62 -39.82 -17.30
CA PHE A 153 38.82 -40.30 -16.17
C PHE A 153 39.47 -39.97 -14.82
N ASN A 154 40.78 -40.18 -14.65
CA ASN A 154 41.49 -39.76 -13.44
C ASN A 154 41.32 -38.26 -13.18
N GLU A 155 41.40 -37.42 -14.22
CA GLU A 155 41.16 -35.98 -14.09
C GLU A 155 39.73 -35.66 -13.63
N VAL A 156 38.72 -36.37 -14.16
CA VAL A 156 37.33 -36.18 -13.74
C VAL A 156 37.14 -36.62 -12.28
N LEU A 157 37.75 -37.72 -11.84
CA LEU A 157 37.73 -38.16 -10.44
C LEU A 157 38.37 -37.13 -9.49
N GLU A 158 39.55 -36.61 -9.81
CA GLU A 158 40.22 -35.59 -8.98
C GLU A 158 39.41 -34.28 -8.95
N LYS A 159 38.74 -33.91 -10.05
CA LYS A 159 37.79 -32.78 -10.10
C LYS A 159 36.57 -33.04 -9.22
N ILE A 160 35.98 -34.24 -9.24
CA ILE A 160 34.87 -34.65 -8.35
C ILE A 160 35.29 -34.52 -6.89
N ARG A 161 36.43 -35.10 -6.51
CA ARG A 161 37.02 -35.02 -5.16
C ARG A 161 37.26 -33.56 -4.73
N SER A 162 37.74 -32.71 -5.64
CA SER A 162 37.91 -31.27 -5.40
C SER A 162 36.57 -30.56 -5.15
N VAL A 163 35.55 -30.82 -5.97
CA VAL A 163 34.19 -30.26 -5.82
C VAL A 163 33.56 -30.69 -4.50
N LEU A 164 33.61 -31.99 -4.15
CA LEU A 164 33.08 -32.49 -2.87
C LEU A 164 33.74 -31.82 -1.66
N LYS A 165 35.07 -31.62 -1.70
CA LYS A 165 35.79 -30.91 -0.63
C LYS A 165 35.47 -29.40 -0.59
N LYS A 166 35.37 -28.76 -1.76
CA LYS A 166 35.03 -27.32 -1.93
C LYS A 166 33.62 -26.97 -1.44
N TYR A 167 32.67 -27.90 -1.57
CA TYR A 167 31.26 -27.69 -1.24
C TYR A 167 30.75 -28.55 -0.08
N LYS A 168 31.63 -29.15 0.73
CA LYS A 168 31.27 -30.07 1.81
C LYS A 168 30.17 -29.55 2.75
N ASP A 169 30.23 -28.27 3.12
CA ASP A 169 29.28 -27.63 4.04
C ASP A 169 28.08 -26.97 3.32
N LYS A 170 28.02 -27.05 1.99
CA LYS A 170 27.00 -26.43 1.12
C LYS A 170 26.19 -27.45 0.31
N ALA A 171 26.68 -28.67 0.15
CA ALA A 171 25.91 -29.76 -0.41
C ALA A 171 24.68 -30.03 0.48
N PRO A 172 23.50 -30.33 -0.11
CA PRO A 172 22.34 -30.78 0.63
C PRO A 172 22.69 -31.94 1.56
N ASN A 173 22.10 -31.93 2.74
CA ASN A 173 22.32 -32.95 3.77
C ASN A 173 21.00 -33.20 4.54
N GLY A 174 21.04 -34.04 5.57
CA GLY A 174 19.85 -34.34 6.38
C GLY A 174 19.12 -33.11 6.93
N GLU A 175 19.81 -32.02 7.30
CA GLU A 175 19.15 -30.79 7.77
C GLU A 175 18.45 -30.04 6.64
N THR A 176 18.97 -30.06 5.41
CA THR A 176 18.26 -29.53 4.22
C THR A 176 16.89 -30.19 4.05
N VAL A 177 16.81 -31.51 4.25
CA VAL A 177 15.54 -32.25 4.18
C VAL A 177 14.59 -31.85 5.32
N PHE A 178 15.12 -31.50 6.49
CA PHE A 178 14.31 -30.95 7.59
C PHE A 178 13.86 -29.49 7.37
N GLU A 179 14.64 -28.64 6.68
CA GLU A 179 14.20 -27.29 6.26
C GLU A 179 13.08 -27.34 5.21
N ILE A 180 13.14 -28.30 4.28
CA ILE A 180 12.04 -28.62 3.36
C ILE A 180 10.79 -29.08 4.14
N ALA A 181 10.97 -29.94 5.15
CA ALA A 181 9.88 -30.37 6.02
C ALA A 181 9.29 -29.23 6.88
N LYS A 182 10.11 -28.25 7.29
CA LYS A 182 9.64 -27.02 7.96
C LYS A 182 8.74 -26.22 7.02
N ALA A 183 9.11 -26.07 5.75
CA ALA A 183 8.32 -25.35 4.75
C ALA A 183 6.98 -26.03 4.47
N HIS A 184 6.95 -27.35 4.24
CA HIS A 184 5.69 -28.08 4.04
C HIS A 184 4.74 -27.99 5.25
N GLN A 185 5.27 -28.03 6.47
CA GLN A 185 4.43 -27.84 7.67
C GLN A 185 3.91 -26.41 7.76
N ALA A 186 4.72 -25.40 7.43
CA ALA A 186 4.27 -24.02 7.34
C ALA A 186 3.17 -23.86 6.26
N GLU A 187 3.34 -24.45 5.07
CA GLU A 187 2.33 -24.47 3.99
C GLU A 187 1.00 -25.04 4.51
N LEU A 188 1.04 -26.15 5.25
CA LEU A 188 -0.15 -26.81 5.77
C LEU A 188 -0.92 -25.92 6.77
N LEU A 189 -0.21 -25.38 7.78
CA LEU A 189 -0.80 -24.47 8.76
C LEU A 189 -1.38 -23.22 8.11
N CYS A 190 -0.62 -22.59 7.20
CA CYS A 190 -1.03 -21.39 6.52
C CYS A 190 -2.15 -21.61 5.49
N SER A 191 -2.23 -22.79 4.89
CA SER A 191 -3.38 -23.17 4.06
C SER A 191 -4.66 -23.30 4.89
N ALA A 192 -4.58 -23.83 6.12
CA ALA A 192 -5.71 -23.85 7.05
C ALA A 192 -6.11 -22.43 7.52
N ILE A 193 -5.13 -21.57 7.86
CA ILE A 193 -5.38 -20.17 8.21
C ILE A 193 -6.03 -19.43 7.04
N ARG A 194 -5.53 -19.60 5.81
CA ARG A 194 -6.13 -19.04 4.61
C ARG A 194 -7.57 -19.53 4.41
N SER A 195 -7.85 -20.82 4.57
CA SER A 195 -9.21 -21.37 4.46
C SER A 195 -10.18 -20.69 5.45
N ASN A 196 -9.72 -20.40 6.67
CA ASN A 196 -10.49 -19.65 7.67
C ASN A 196 -10.71 -18.18 7.25
N VAL A 197 -9.70 -17.51 6.68
CA VAL A 197 -9.84 -16.15 6.12
C VAL A 197 -10.85 -16.15 4.96
N ASP A 198 -10.74 -17.10 4.02
CA ASP A 198 -11.61 -17.25 2.86
C ASP A 198 -13.06 -17.54 3.28
N HIS A 199 -13.28 -18.34 4.33
CA HIS A 199 -14.60 -18.57 4.92
C HIS A 199 -15.22 -17.28 5.50
N VAL A 200 -14.46 -16.50 6.28
CA VAL A 200 -14.96 -15.24 6.84
C VAL A 200 -15.18 -14.17 5.78
N LEU A 201 -14.30 -14.10 4.77
CA LEU A 201 -14.49 -13.26 3.59
C LEU A 201 -15.77 -13.62 2.81
N GLY A 202 -16.08 -14.92 2.69
CA GLY A 202 -17.34 -15.42 2.14
C GLY A 202 -18.54 -14.93 2.94
N ARG A 203 -18.59 -15.21 4.25
CA ARG A 203 -19.67 -14.75 5.15
C ARG A 203 -19.86 -13.23 5.08
N LEU A 204 -18.77 -12.45 5.04
CA LEU A 204 -18.81 -11.00 4.95
C LEU A 204 -19.39 -10.51 3.62
N LYS A 205 -19.02 -11.15 2.49
CA LYS A 205 -19.63 -10.90 1.17
C LYS A 205 -21.12 -11.21 1.17
N ASP A 206 -21.54 -12.33 1.77
CA ASP A 206 -22.95 -12.72 1.83
C ASP A 206 -23.78 -11.74 2.67
N LYS A 207 -23.26 -11.27 3.82
CA LYS A 207 -23.94 -10.26 4.65
C LYS A 207 -24.00 -8.89 3.98
N LEU A 208 -22.95 -8.46 3.28
CA LEU A 208 -22.97 -7.24 2.45
C LEU A 208 -23.97 -7.35 1.30
N LYS A 209 -24.06 -8.51 0.63
CA LYS A 209 -25.03 -8.77 -0.43
C LYS A 209 -26.46 -8.76 0.11
N LEU A 210 -26.70 -9.39 1.26
CA LEU A 210 -28.01 -9.38 1.93
C LEU A 210 -28.45 -7.96 2.29
N LEU A 211 -27.53 -7.14 2.79
CA LEU A 211 -27.79 -5.73 3.09
C LEU A 211 -28.14 -4.91 1.84
N GLY A 212 -27.60 -5.27 0.68
CA GLY A 212 -27.91 -4.67 -0.62
C GLY A 212 -29.23 -5.11 -1.27
N TYR A 213 -29.96 -6.09 -0.71
CA TYR A 213 -31.31 -6.44 -1.20
C TYR A 213 -32.42 -5.59 -0.59
N TYR A 214 -32.19 -4.98 0.58
CA TYR A 214 -33.09 -3.96 1.11
C TYR A 214 -33.04 -2.74 0.20
N ALA A 215 -34.17 -2.08 -0.03
CA ALA A 215 -34.26 -1.01 -1.01
C ALA A 215 -33.22 0.08 -0.71
N GLU A 216 -32.43 0.47 -1.72
CA GLU A 216 -31.31 1.40 -1.52
C GLU A 216 -31.76 2.70 -0.82
N GLN A 217 -33.00 3.13 -1.04
CA GLN A 217 -33.57 4.33 -0.40
C GLN A 217 -33.77 4.18 1.12
N GLU A 218 -34.21 3.02 1.61
CA GLU A 218 -34.47 2.77 3.03
C GLU A 218 -33.15 2.60 3.79
N TYR A 219 -32.24 1.82 3.22
CA TYR A 219 -30.95 1.55 3.83
C TYR A 219 -30.01 2.78 3.83
N ASN A 220 -29.94 3.53 2.72
CA ASN A 220 -29.03 4.68 2.60
C ASN A 220 -29.46 5.87 3.47
N THR A 221 -30.67 5.88 4.05
CA THR A 221 -31.14 6.95 4.93
C THR A 221 -30.74 6.79 6.40
N SER A 222 -30.22 5.62 6.84
CA SER A 222 -29.62 5.45 8.17
C SER A 222 -28.10 5.64 8.12
N GLU A 223 -27.61 6.68 8.80
CA GLU A 223 -26.17 6.94 8.95
C GLU A 223 -25.43 5.75 9.61
N ARG A 224 -26.06 5.13 10.62
CA ARG A 224 -25.49 3.98 11.36
C ARG A 224 -25.27 2.80 10.42
N ALA A 225 -26.26 2.48 9.61
CA ALA A 225 -26.19 1.37 8.68
C ALA A 225 -25.22 1.65 7.53
N MET A 226 -25.22 2.88 6.98
CA MET A 226 -24.22 3.37 6.01
C MET A 226 -22.79 3.22 6.52
N ARG A 227 -22.53 3.59 7.78
CA ARG A 227 -21.23 3.43 8.41
C ARG A 227 -20.82 1.96 8.53
N VAL A 228 -21.73 1.07 8.96
CA VAL A 228 -21.44 -0.37 9.11
C VAL A 228 -21.12 -1.03 7.76
N LYS A 229 -21.86 -0.75 6.69
CA LYS A 229 -21.55 -1.27 5.34
C LYS A 229 -20.22 -0.77 4.83
N LYS A 230 -19.95 0.55 4.90
CA LYS A 230 -18.69 1.13 4.42
C LYS A 230 -17.49 0.46 5.09
N ILE A 231 -17.57 0.23 6.40
CA ILE A 231 -16.54 -0.49 7.15
C ILE A 231 -16.48 -1.97 6.74
N GLY A 232 -17.63 -2.64 6.57
CA GLY A 232 -17.68 -4.02 6.08
C GLY A 232 -17.08 -4.21 4.68
N GLU A 233 -17.28 -3.27 3.77
CA GLU A 233 -16.70 -3.26 2.42
C GLU A 233 -15.18 -3.07 2.48
N LEU A 234 -14.70 -2.12 3.29
CA LEU A 234 -13.27 -1.90 3.50
C LEU A 234 -12.61 -3.14 4.15
N VAL A 235 -13.24 -3.75 5.16
CA VAL A 235 -12.72 -4.94 5.85
C VAL A 235 -12.73 -6.17 4.94
N ARG A 236 -13.74 -6.31 4.08
CA ARG A 236 -13.79 -7.32 3.00
C ARG A 236 -12.58 -7.16 2.09
N ASP A 237 -12.25 -5.93 1.70
CA ASP A 237 -11.14 -5.65 0.79
C ASP A 237 -9.78 -5.88 1.48
N THR A 238 -9.65 -5.52 2.77
CA THR A 238 -8.49 -5.87 3.60
C THR A 238 -8.29 -7.39 3.71
N LEU A 239 -9.34 -8.17 4.02
CA LEU A 239 -9.25 -9.64 4.06
C LEU A 239 -8.92 -10.23 2.67
N GLN A 240 -9.50 -9.68 1.60
CA GLN A 240 -9.21 -10.16 0.24
C GLN A 240 -7.74 -9.91 -0.14
N ASN A 241 -7.14 -8.82 0.31
CA ASN A 241 -5.70 -8.58 0.17
C ASN A 241 -4.87 -9.60 0.97
N VAL A 242 -5.28 -9.95 2.20
CA VAL A 242 -4.64 -11.03 2.97
C VAL A 242 -4.71 -12.39 2.24
N THR A 243 -5.88 -12.77 1.71
CA THR A 243 -6.02 -13.97 0.86
C THR A 243 -5.08 -13.94 -0.34
N HIS A 244 -4.97 -12.78 -1.02
CA HIS A 244 -4.09 -12.64 -2.17
C HIS A 244 -2.61 -12.77 -1.78
N LEU A 245 -2.17 -12.13 -0.70
CA LEU A 245 -0.81 -12.25 -0.18
C LEU A 245 -0.46 -13.70 0.20
N LEU A 246 -1.35 -14.40 0.91
CA LEU A 246 -1.18 -15.82 1.22
C LEU A 246 -1.17 -16.71 -0.04
N GLY A 247 -1.86 -16.28 -1.11
CA GLY A 247 -1.77 -16.89 -2.43
C GLY A 247 -0.41 -16.69 -3.11
N LYS A 248 0.11 -15.45 -3.13
CA LYS A 248 1.43 -15.11 -3.71
C LYS A 248 2.54 -15.89 -3.02
N VAL A 249 2.54 -15.91 -1.68
CA VAL A 249 3.53 -16.65 -0.88
C VAL A 249 3.46 -18.16 -1.16
N LYS A 250 2.26 -18.77 -1.22
CA LYS A 250 2.10 -20.20 -1.54
C LYS A 250 2.60 -20.58 -2.94
N VAL A 251 2.47 -19.69 -3.93
CA VAL A 251 3.03 -19.94 -5.27
C VAL A 251 4.56 -19.87 -5.24
N HIS A 252 5.12 -18.85 -4.58
CA HIS A 252 6.56 -18.66 -4.44
C HIS A 252 7.23 -19.83 -3.68
N ASP A 253 6.60 -20.28 -2.59
CA ASP A 253 7.02 -21.45 -1.81
C ASP A 253 7.15 -22.72 -2.65
N ARG A 254 6.14 -23.05 -3.46
CA ARG A 254 6.18 -24.23 -4.35
C ARG A 254 7.36 -24.19 -5.31
N PHE A 255 7.80 -23.01 -5.75
CA PHE A 255 9.01 -22.88 -6.57
C PHE A 255 10.30 -22.98 -5.73
N ALA A 256 10.35 -22.38 -4.53
CA ALA A 256 11.54 -22.42 -3.66
C ALA A 256 11.77 -23.81 -3.06
N VAL A 257 10.74 -24.40 -2.45
CA VAL A 257 10.74 -25.74 -1.86
C VAL A 257 10.86 -26.82 -2.93
N GLY A 258 10.19 -26.64 -4.09
CA GLY A 258 10.35 -27.51 -5.25
C GLY A 258 11.82 -27.59 -5.70
N LYS A 259 12.47 -26.44 -5.92
CA LYS A 259 13.90 -26.39 -6.25
C LYS A 259 14.79 -27.00 -5.17
N ALA A 260 14.45 -26.83 -3.88
CA ALA A 260 15.20 -27.44 -2.79
C ALA A 260 15.08 -28.98 -2.82
N SER A 261 13.88 -29.50 -3.07
CA SER A 261 13.65 -30.94 -3.26
C SER A 261 14.37 -31.49 -4.49
N ASP A 262 14.27 -30.81 -5.64
CA ASP A 262 14.96 -31.19 -6.88
C ASP A 262 16.48 -31.27 -6.67
N GLN A 263 17.06 -30.37 -5.88
CA GLN A 263 18.47 -30.40 -5.52
C GLN A 263 18.81 -31.57 -4.58
N VAL A 264 17.99 -31.85 -3.55
CA VAL A 264 18.18 -33.04 -2.69
C VAL A 264 18.15 -34.33 -3.54
N ASP A 265 17.19 -34.45 -4.45
CA ASP A 265 17.05 -35.61 -5.34
C ASP A 265 18.20 -35.72 -6.35
N ALA A 266 18.69 -34.59 -6.87
CA ALA A 266 19.88 -34.56 -7.73
C ALA A 266 21.13 -35.03 -6.96
N TRP A 267 21.32 -34.57 -5.72
CA TRP A 267 22.45 -34.99 -4.89
C TRP A 267 22.35 -36.45 -4.43
N LYS A 268 21.14 -36.95 -4.14
CA LYS A 268 20.91 -38.37 -3.87
C LYS A 268 21.34 -39.26 -5.05
N LYS A 269 20.87 -38.93 -6.26
CA LYS A 269 21.29 -39.60 -7.50
C LYS A 269 22.79 -39.48 -7.75
N ALA A 270 23.39 -38.31 -7.46
CA ALA A 270 24.83 -38.12 -7.54
C ALA A 270 25.59 -39.05 -6.57
N TYR A 271 25.15 -39.17 -5.31
CA TYR A 271 25.76 -40.08 -4.34
C TYR A 271 25.53 -41.57 -4.64
N GLU A 272 24.48 -41.93 -5.38
CA GLU A 272 24.32 -43.27 -5.95
C GLU A 272 25.37 -43.51 -7.05
N GLN A 273 25.43 -42.65 -8.07
CA GLN A 273 26.40 -42.77 -9.18
C GLN A 273 27.87 -42.73 -8.73
N LEU A 274 28.20 -41.91 -7.73
CA LEU A 274 29.54 -41.82 -7.16
C LEU A 274 29.93 -43.06 -6.34
N ASN A 275 28.96 -43.71 -5.70
CA ASN A 275 29.18 -44.96 -5.00
C ASN A 275 29.46 -46.12 -5.98
N ASP A 276 28.83 -46.08 -7.15
CA ASP A 276 28.99 -47.09 -8.21
C ASP A 276 30.28 -46.94 -9.05
N LEU A 277 31.13 -45.96 -8.74
CA LEU A 277 32.43 -45.74 -9.41
C LEU A 277 33.41 -46.91 -9.23
N GLU A 278 33.26 -47.72 -8.19
CA GLU A 278 34.10 -48.91 -7.95
C GLU A 278 33.93 -49.95 -9.06
N ASN A 279 32.68 -50.29 -9.39
CA ASN A 279 32.36 -51.23 -10.48
C ASN A 279 33.01 -50.78 -11.82
N LEU A 280 33.09 -49.46 -12.04
CA LEU A 280 33.74 -48.88 -13.22
C LEU A 280 35.28 -48.96 -13.21
N ALA A 281 35.90 -48.93 -12.03
CA ALA A 281 37.33 -49.13 -11.89
C ALA A 281 37.71 -50.61 -12.07
N GLU A 282 36.89 -51.52 -11.55
CA GLU A 282 37.08 -52.97 -11.68
C GLU A 282 36.88 -53.47 -13.12
N GLU A 283 35.82 -53.04 -13.81
CA GLU A 283 35.57 -53.35 -15.24
C GLU A 283 36.80 -53.02 -16.12
N ARG A 284 37.54 -51.95 -15.79
CA ARG A 284 38.74 -51.52 -16.52
C ARG A 284 40.01 -52.31 -16.18
N ALA A 285 40.12 -52.90 -14.98
CA ALA A 285 41.34 -53.58 -14.54
C ALA A 285 41.66 -54.85 -15.34
N ILE A 286 40.65 -55.44 -16.01
CA ILE A 286 40.75 -56.69 -16.77
C ILE A 286 41.52 -56.52 -18.11
N GLY A 287 41.68 -55.28 -18.60
CA GLY A 287 42.40 -54.96 -19.84
C GLY A 287 43.92 -54.81 -19.67
N GLY A 288 44.63 -55.93 -19.47
CA GLY A 288 46.05 -55.96 -19.05
C GLY A 288 47.09 -55.24 -19.93
N GLY A 289 48.24 -54.92 -19.34
CA GLY A 289 49.44 -54.43 -20.03
C GLY A 289 50.20 -53.34 -19.26
N SER A 290 49.61 -52.14 -19.14
CA SER A 290 50.28 -50.95 -18.57
C SER A 290 49.41 -50.13 -17.60
N GLY A 291 48.20 -50.60 -17.27
CA GLY A 291 47.22 -49.84 -16.49
C GLY A 291 47.45 -49.79 -14.97
N GLU A 292 48.31 -50.65 -14.41
CA GLU A 292 48.36 -50.96 -12.97
C GLU A 292 48.66 -49.74 -12.06
N ALA A 293 49.50 -48.81 -12.50
CA ALA A 293 49.77 -47.60 -11.73
C ALA A 293 48.57 -46.62 -11.74
N ILE A 294 47.83 -46.55 -12.86
CA ILE A 294 46.67 -45.69 -13.02
C ILE A 294 45.46 -46.27 -12.26
N THR A 295 45.26 -47.58 -12.29
CA THR A 295 44.20 -48.25 -11.51
C THR A 295 44.42 -48.05 -10.01
N LYS A 296 45.65 -48.21 -9.50
CA LYS A 296 45.97 -47.96 -8.09
C LYS A 296 45.69 -46.51 -7.67
N LYS A 297 46.03 -45.52 -8.50
CA LYS A 297 45.72 -44.11 -8.21
C LYS A 297 44.21 -43.86 -8.21
N ASN A 298 43.49 -44.35 -9.23
CA ASN A 298 42.04 -44.20 -9.34
C ASN A 298 41.32 -44.82 -8.14
N ALA A 299 41.73 -46.02 -7.70
CA ALA A 299 41.17 -46.68 -6.53
C ALA A 299 41.32 -45.82 -5.25
N GLN A 300 42.50 -45.22 -5.02
CA GLN A 300 42.71 -44.33 -3.88
C GLN A 300 41.79 -43.09 -3.93
N VAL A 301 41.62 -42.47 -5.09
CA VAL A 301 40.74 -41.29 -5.27
C VAL A 301 39.27 -41.68 -5.09
N ILE A 302 38.85 -42.85 -5.59
CA ILE A 302 37.49 -43.38 -5.42
C ILE A 302 37.19 -43.67 -3.94
N GLU A 303 38.11 -44.28 -3.19
CA GLU A 303 37.93 -44.51 -1.76
C GLU A 303 37.78 -43.21 -0.95
N GLU A 304 38.53 -42.17 -1.31
CA GLU A 304 38.34 -40.84 -0.70
C GLU A 304 37.00 -40.20 -1.09
N ILE A 305 36.56 -40.33 -2.34
CA ILE A 305 35.22 -39.89 -2.78
C ILE A 305 34.13 -40.61 -1.99
N LYS A 306 34.18 -41.95 -1.90
CA LYS A 306 33.25 -42.77 -1.10
C LYS A 306 33.22 -42.29 0.36
N LYS A 307 34.39 -42.06 0.97
CA LYS A 307 34.50 -41.57 2.35
C LYS A 307 33.85 -40.20 2.53
N ASP A 308 34.04 -39.28 1.59
CA ASP A 308 33.47 -37.93 1.65
C ASP A 308 31.95 -37.92 1.40
N ILE A 309 31.40 -38.83 0.58
CA ILE A 309 29.94 -38.93 0.32
C ILE A 309 29.16 -39.83 1.29
N LYS A 310 29.82 -40.81 1.95
CA LYS A 310 29.13 -41.86 2.72
C LYS A 310 28.16 -41.29 3.76
N LYS A 311 28.65 -40.40 4.64
CA LYS A 311 27.82 -39.81 5.68
C LYS A 311 26.71 -38.90 5.11
N PRO A 312 26.97 -37.94 4.21
CA PRO A 312 25.90 -37.16 3.56
C PRO A 312 24.82 -38.02 2.90
N LYS A 313 25.21 -39.12 2.24
CA LYS A 313 24.28 -40.08 1.64
C LYS A 313 23.43 -40.77 2.70
N GLU A 314 24.05 -41.36 3.72
CA GLU A 314 23.36 -42.00 4.85
C GLU A 314 22.40 -41.03 5.57
N ASP A 315 22.82 -39.77 5.78
CA ASP A 315 22.00 -38.72 6.40
C ASP A 315 20.78 -38.34 5.53
N ILE A 316 20.91 -38.24 4.19
CA ILE A 316 19.78 -37.99 3.28
C ILE A 316 18.87 -39.23 3.19
N ASP A 317 19.44 -40.42 2.99
CA ASP A 317 18.69 -41.66 2.80
C ASP A 317 17.84 -41.98 4.03
N LYS A 318 18.40 -41.86 5.23
CA LYS A 318 17.67 -42.06 6.48
C LYS A 318 16.48 -41.09 6.61
N VAL A 319 16.69 -39.80 6.31
CA VAL A 319 15.67 -38.75 6.51
C VAL A 319 14.59 -38.75 5.40
N THR A 320 14.94 -39.23 4.20
CA THR A 320 13.99 -39.43 3.09
C THR A 320 13.16 -40.71 3.25
N GLN A 321 13.68 -41.75 3.91
CA GLN A 321 12.91 -42.96 4.22
C GLN A 321 11.82 -42.69 5.27
N GLU A 322 10.56 -42.73 4.85
CA GLU A 322 9.41 -42.51 5.74
C GLU A 322 9.24 -43.57 6.82
N GLY A 323 9.88 -44.73 6.69
CA GLY A 323 9.77 -45.85 7.64
C GLY A 323 10.47 -45.61 8.97
N ASP A 324 11.62 -44.91 8.98
CA ASP A 324 12.53 -44.80 10.12
C ASP A 324 11.89 -44.09 11.33
N GLY A 325 11.98 -44.72 12.50
CA GLY A 325 11.39 -44.24 13.74
C GLY A 325 12.04 -42.96 14.25
N GLU A 326 13.36 -42.82 14.08
CA GLU A 326 14.10 -41.62 14.48
C GLU A 326 13.75 -40.43 13.58
N THR A 327 13.68 -40.65 12.27
CA THR A 327 13.24 -39.68 11.27
C THR A 327 11.80 -39.23 11.52
N LYS A 328 10.86 -40.16 11.82
CA LYS A 328 9.50 -39.79 12.26
C LYS A 328 9.51 -38.93 13.52
N ALA A 329 10.32 -39.27 14.51
CA ALA A 329 10.44 -38.49 15.75
C ALA A 329 11.02 -37.09 15.49
N ARG A 330 12.03 -36.96 14.62
CA ARG A 330 12.63 -35.67 14.25
C ARG A 330 11.70 -34.82 13.38
N LYS A 331 11.00 -35.40 12.39
CA LYS A 331 9.91 -34.72 11.65
C LYS A 331 8.82 -34.24 12.61
N LYS A 332 8.37 -35.06 13.57
CA LYS A 332 7.40 -34.66 14.61
C LYS A 332 7.91 -33.51 15.48
N LYS A 333 9.19 -33.52 15.89
CA LYS A 333 9.82 -32.42 16.64
C LYS A 333 9.82 -31.13 15.81
N VAL A 334 10.24 -31.21 14.55
CA VAL A 334 10.23 -30.10 13.58
C VAL A 334 8.82 -29.54 13.41
N TYR A 335 7.80 -30.38 13.25
CA TYR A 335 6.42 -29.93 13.14
C TYR A 335 5.92 -29.26 14.42
N GLY A 336 6.30 -29.78 15.59
CA GLY A 336 6.02 -29.15 16.89
C GLY A 336 6.68 -27.77 17.02
N GLU A 337 7.89 -27.61 16.50
CA GLU A 337 8.61 -26.33 16.47
C GLU A 337 7.93 -25.32 15.54
N VAL A 338 7.57 -25.71 14.32
CA VAL A 338 6.83 -24.84 13.37
C VAL A 338 5.46 -24.45 13.94
N ASN A 339 4.72 -25.39 14.54
CA ASN A 339 3.44 -25.09 15.21
C ASN A 339 3.63 -24.09 16.37
N LYS A 340 4.71 -24.25 17.17
CA LYS A 340 5.03 -23.34 18.26
C LYS A 340 5.40 -21.95 17.73
N ASN A 341 6.27 -21.86 16.73
CA ASN A 341 6.71 -20.60 16.14
C ASN A 341 5.54 -19.85 15.49
N MET A 342 4.66 -20.54 14.77
CA MET A 342 3.40 -19.99 14.25
C MET A 342 2.50 -19.46 15.38
N THR A 343 2.36 -20.20 16.48
CA THR A 343 1.57 -19.77 17.64
C THR A 343 2.15 -18.54 18.32
N GLU A 344 3.47 -18.47 18.49
CA GLU A 344 4.14 -17.28 19.04
C GLU A 344 4.10 -16.11 18.06
N ALA A 345 4.23 -16.33 16.75
CA ALA A 345 4.06 -15.30 15.73
C ALA A 345 2.64 -14.69 15.78
N ILE A 346 1.59 -15.51 15.93
CA ILE A 346 0.21 -15.05 16.11
C ILE A 346 0.07 -14.23 17.41
N LYS A 347 0.67 -14.66 18.52
CA LYS A 347 0.66 -13.90 19.79
C LYS A 347 1.40 -12.56 19.68
N VAL A 348 2.59 -12.56 19.07
CA VAL A 348 3.41 -11.35 18.86
C VAL A 348 2.69 -10.37 17.93
N ALA A 349 2.17 -10.85 16.80
CA ALA A 349 1.38 -10.06 15.88
C ALA A 349 0.14 -9.48 16.58
N THR A 350 -0.58 -10.29 17.37
CA THR A 350 -1.74 -9.81 18.15
C THR A 350 -1.35 -8.70 19.13
N LYS A 351 -0.29 -8.87 19.93
CA LYS A 351 0.19 -7.84 20.87
C LYS A 351 0.62 -6.57 20.15
N SER A 352 1.43 -6.70 19.09
CA SER A 352 1.88 -5.57 18.27
C SER A 352 0.70 -4.80 17.67
N MET A 353 -0.33 -5.51 17.19
CA MET A 353 -1.54 -4.87 16.66
C MET A 353 -2.39 -4.18 17.75
N GLU A 354 -2.45 -4.70 18.98
CA GLU A 354 -3.09 -4.00 20.10
C GLU A 354 -2.32 -2.75 20.57
N GLU A 355 -0.99 -2.81 20.57
CA GLU A 355 -0.12 -1.67 20.90
C GLU A 355 -0.21 -0.59 19.82
N GLU A 356 -0.18 -0.99 18.56
CA GLU A 356 -0.31 -0.10 17.41
C GLU A 356 -1.71 0.53 17.32
N LYS A 357 -2.77 -0.24 17.61
CA LYS A 357 -4.12 0.30 17.80
C LYS A 357 -4.16 1.39 18.88
N LYS A 358 -3.49 1.17 20.03
CA LYS A 358 -3.39 2.19 21.09
C LYS A 358 -2.58 3.41 20.63
N ARG A 359 -1.55 3.24 19.80
CA ARG A 359 -0.78 4.34 19.20
C ARG A 359 -1.67 5.18 18.29
N ILE A 360 -2.33 4.56 17.32
CA ILE A 360 -3.26 5.22 16.37
C ILE A 360 -4.39 5.94 17.13
N ALA A 361 -4.98 5.30 18.15
CA ALA A 361 -6.03 5.91 18.96
C ALA A 361 -5.56 7.16 19.73
N ARG A 362 -4.37 7.12 20.35
CA ARG A 362 -3.75 8.28 21.02
C ARG A 362 -3.43 9.40 20.04
N GLU A 363 -2.92 9.07 18.87
CA GLU A 363 -2.57 10.05 17.85
C GLU A 363 -3.83 10.75 17.28
N ARG A 364 -4.88 9.99 17.00
CA ARG A 364 -6.19 10.53 16.59
C ARG A 364 -6.79 11.43 17.69
N ALA A 365 -6.70 11.03 18.96
CA ALA A 365 -7.16 11.85 20.08
C ALA A 365 -6.39 13.17 20.20
N LYS A 366 -5.05 13.15 20.05
CA LYS A 366 -4.20 14.34 20.03
C LYS A 366 -4.55 15.28 18.88
N ARG A 367 -4.71 14.76 17.66
CA ARG A 367 -5.11 15.55 16.48
C ARG A 367 -6.50 16.18 16.65
N GLU A 368 -7.43 15.49 17.32
CA GLU A 368 -8.76 16.01 17.65
C GLU A 368 -8.71 17.11 18.72
N GLU A 369 -7.87 16.97 19.74
CA GLU A 369 -7.61 18.00 20.75
C GLU A 369 -6.97 19.25 20.12
N GLU A 370 -5.96 19.08 19.27
CA GLU A 370 -5.33 20.15 18.49
C GLU A 370 -6.33 20.86 17.58
N ARG A 371 -7.23 20.10 16.91
CA ARG A 371 -8.30 20.67 16.08
C ARG A 371 -9.28 21.52 16.90
N ARG A 372 -9.75 21.02 18.05
CA ARG A 372 -10.64 21.77 18.95
C ARG A 372 -9.96 23.02 19.51
N ALA A 373 -8.69 22.93 19.89
CA ALA A 373 -7.92 24.08 20.33
C ALA A 373 -7.77 25.13 19.23
N ALA A 374 -7.57 24.71 17.97
CA ALA A 374 -7.51 25.61 16.82
C ALA A 374 -8.87 26.26 16.50
N GLU A 375 -9.98 25.50 16.55
CA GLU A 375 -11.34 26.01 16.37
C GLU A 375 -11.72 27.02 17.49
N ASP A 376 -11.38 26.74 18.75
CA ASP A 376 -11.55 27.66 19.87
C ASP A 376 -10.69 28.92 19.75
N ALA A 377 -9.43 28.79 19.32
CA ALA A 377 -8.54 29.93 19.09
C ALA A 377 -9.04 30.81 17.92
N ALA A 378 -9.54 30.19 16.84
CA ALA A 378 -10.17 30.90 15.72
C ALA A 378 -11.43 31.65 16.16
N ARG A 379 -12.30 31.03 16.97
CA ARG A 379 -13.50 31.69 17.53
C ARG A 379 -13.12 32.92 18.37
N ARG A 380 -12.15 32.79 19.29
CA ARG A 380 -11.65 33.92 20.10
C ARG A 380 -11.04 35.03 19.23
N ALA A 381 -10.26 34.67 18.21
CA ALA A 381 -9.67 35.64 17.29
C ALA A 381 -10.71 36.38 16.44
N GLU A 382 -11.84 35.74 16.07
CA GLU A 382 -12.93 36.42 15.38
C GLU A 382 -13.77 37.29 16.33
N GLU A 383 -14.07 36.82 17.55
CA GLU A 383 -14.71 37.64 18.58
C GLU A 383 -13.90 38.91 18.90
N GLU A 384 -12.57 38.79 19.00
CA GLU A 384 -11.67 39.92 19.20
C GLU A 384 -11.70 40.90 18.02
N LYS A 385 -11.63 40.40 16.77
CA LYS A 385 -11.80 41.24 15.57
C LYS A 385 -13.14 41.96 15.55
N ARG A 386 -14.23 41.29 15.96
CA ARG A 386 -15.57 41.89 16.06
C ARG A 386 -15.63 42.94 17.17
N ARG A 387 -14.91 42.76 18.28
CA ARG A 387 -14.77 43.78 19.34
C ARG A 387 -14.04 45.02 18.83
N ILE A 388 -12.83 44.84 18.27
CA ILE A 388 -12.02 45.94 17.72
C ILE A 388 -12.78 46.70 16.61
N ALA A 389 -13.52 45.99 15.75
CA ALA A 389 -14.36 46.61 14.73
C ALA A 389 -15.49 47.47 15.33
N ARG A 390 -16.18 46.98 16.37
CA ARG A 390 -17.22 47.76 17.08
C ARG A 390 -16.64 48.99 17.78
N GLU A 391 -15.53 48.85 18.49
CA GLU A 391 -14.84 49.96 19.16
C GLU A 391 -14.36 51.02 18.16
N THR A 392 -13.83 50.58 17.01
CA THR A 392 -13.41 51.47 15.91
C THR A 392 -14.60 52.20 15.30
N GLN A 393 -15.70 51.49 15.03
CA GLN A 393 -16.92 52.09 14.49
C GLN A 393 -17.56 53.08 15.47
N GLU A 394 -17.56 52.77 16.76
CA GLU A 394 -18.05 53.69 17.79
C GLU A 394 -17.15 54.93 17.92
N ARG A 395 -15.82 54.77 17.85
CA ARG A 395 -14.90 55.92 17.83
C ARG A 395 -15.14 56.83 16.64
N ILE A 396 -15.30 56.27 15.44
CA ILE A 396 -15.66 57.01 14.22
C ILE A 396 -16.99 57.77 14.43
N ARG A 397 -18.01 57.11 14.98
CA ARG A 397 -19.31 57.75 15.23
C ARG A 397 -19.19 58.93 16.21
N ARG A 398 -18.44 58.76 17.30
CA ARG A 398 -18.17 59.84 18.29
C ARG A 398 -17.39 61.00 17.67
N GLU A 399 -16.41 60.72 16.81
CA GLU A 399 -15.65 61.76 16.07
C GLU A 399 -16.53 62.53 15.07
N GLU A 400 -17.45 61.86 14.37
CA GLU A 400 -18.42 62.50 13.48
C GLU A 400 -19.48 63.31 14.22
N GLU A 401 -19.98 62.82 15.36
CA GLU A 401 -20.91 63.54 16.24
C GLU A 401 -20.23 64.82 16.79
N ALA A 402 -18.97 64.71 17.25
CA ALA A 402 -18.18 65.86 17.70
C ALA A 402 -17.92 66.88 16.59
N LYS A 403 -17.59 66.43 15.36
CA LYS A 403 -17.44 67.31 14.19
C LYS A 403 -18.74 68.04 13.85
N ARG A 404 -19.88 67.34 13.85
CA ARG A 404 -21.21 67.94 13.61
C ARG A 404 -21.57 68.98 14.67
N ALA A 405 -21.34 68.67 15.95
CA ALA A 405 -21.56 69.61 17.05
C ALA A 405 -20.65 70.85 16.95
N ALA A 406 -19.39 70.68 16.55
CA ALA A 406 -18.45 71.78 16.32
C ALA A 406 -18.85 72.65 15.11
N GLU A 407 -19.29 72.06 14.00
CA GLU A 407 -19.79 72.80 12.84
C GLU A 407 -21.08 73.57 13.18
N GLU A 408 -22.01 72.95 13.92
CA GLU A 408 -23.24 73.61 14.35
C GLU A 408 -22.95 74.77 15.32
N ALA A 409 -22.03 74.58 16.27
CA ALA A 409 -21.59 75.65 17.16
C ALA A 409 -20.92 76.79 16.37
N ALA A 410 -20.08 76.49 15.38
CA ALA A 410 -19.46 77.48 14.50
C ALA A 410 -20.53 78.25 13.69
N ARG A 411 -21.54 77.57 13.13
CA ARG A 411 -22.67 78.20 12.43
C ARG A 411 -23.49 79.10 13.36
N ARG A 412 -23.74 78.68 14.61
CA ARG A 412 -24.45 79.51 15.61
C ARG A 412 -23.66 80.77 15.94
N VAL A 413 -22.34 80.66 16.12
CA VAL A 413 -21.45 81.83 16.31
C VAL A 413 -21.45 82.73 15.07
N GLU A 414 -21.38 82.17 13.86
CA GLU A 414 -21.44 82.95 12.61
C GLU A 414 -22.80 83.65 12.44
N GLU A 415 -23.91 82.99 12.79
CA GLU A 415 -25.25 83.58 12.77
C GLU A 415 -25.43 84.66 13.83
N GLU A 416 -24.88 84.46 15.05
CA GLU A 416 -24.90 85.48 16.10
C GLU A 416 -24.01 86.68 15.75
N VAL A 417 -22.83 86.46 15.15
CA VAL A 417 -21.99 87.52 14.59
C VAL A 417 -22.71 88.25 13.45
N LYS A 418 -23.43 87.55 12.57
CA LYS A 418 -24.27 88.19 11.54
C LYS A 418 -25.42 88.99 12.13
N LYS A 419 -26.10 88.49 13.18
CA LYS A 419 -27.14 89.24 13.89
C LYS A 419 -26.58 90.47 14.56
N ARG A 420 -25.48 90.37 15.31
CA ARG A 420 -24.80 91.52 15.91
C ARG A 420 -24.28 92.51 14.86
N ALA A 421 -23.78 92.04 13.72
CA ALA A 421 -23.38 92.90 12.61
C ALA A 421 -24.58 93.56 11.90
N GLN A 422 -25.74 92.89 11.83
CA GLN A 422 -27.00 93.45 11.35
C GLN A 422 -27.59 94.45 12.34
N GLU A 423 -27.55 94.16 13.64
CA GLU A 423 -27.94 95.09 14.71
C GLU A 423 -26.98 96.28 14.79
N GLU A 424 -25.69 96.10 14.51
CA GLU A 424 -24.73 97.21 14.40
C GLU A 424 -24.88 97.97 13.07
N GLU A 425 -25.21 97.33 11.94
CA GLU A 425 -25.60 98.01 10.71
C GLU A 425 -26.93 98.76 10.90
N GLU A 426 -27.89 98.19 11.62
CA GLU A 426 -29.19 98.78 11.91
C GLU A 426 -29.06 99.92 12.92
N ALA A 427 -28.23 99.79 13.95
CA ALA A 427 -27.85 100.89 14.83
C ALA A 427 -27.07 101.97 14.08
N LYS A 428 -26.19 101.62 13.12
CA LYS A 428 -25.57 102.59 12.19
C LYS A 428 -26.56 103.17 11.19
N ARG A 429 -27.64 102.47 10.83
CA ARG A 429 -28.74 102.98 10.00
C ARG A 429 -29.65 103.89 10.79
N VAL A 430 -29.88 103.64 12.07
CA VAL A 430 -30.61 104.52 13.00
C VAL A 430 -29.76 105.75 13.32
N ALA A 431 -28.49 105.59 13.66
CA ALA A 431 -27.56 106.70 13.87
C ALA A 431 -27.31 107.49 12.58
N THR A 432 -27.32 106.87 11.40
CA THR A 432 -27.33 107.61 10.12
C THR A 432 -28.72 108.04 9.66
N GLU A 433 -29.83 107.56 10.23
CA GLU A 433 -31.17 108.13 10.04
C GLU A 433 -31.31 109.40 10.88
N GLU A 434 -30.83 109.40 12.12
CA GLU A 434 -30.75 110.57 12.99
C GLU A 434 -29.75 111.58 12.41
N ALA A 435 -28.55 111.16 12.02
CA ALA A 435 -27.60 112.05 11.34
C ALA A 435 -28.03 112.45 9.91
N LYS A 436 -28.92 111.72 9.20
CA LYS A 436 -29.51 112.19 7.92
C LYS A 436 -30.76 113.04 8.10
N LYS A 437 -31.50 112.88 9.21
CA LYS A 437 -32.55 113.81 9.66
C LYS A 437 -31.94 115.17 10.01
N GLU A 438 -30.71 115.21 10.52
CA GLU A 438 -30.00 116.45 10.82
C GLU A 438 -29.16 116.98 9.64
N LEU A 439 -28.53 116.09 8.84
CA LEU A 439 -27.46 116.46 7.91
C LEU A 439 -27.73 116.03 6.44
N ALA A 440 -28.99 115.98 6.01
CA ALA A 440 -29.34 115.99 4.58
C ALA A 440 -30.75 116.54 4.25
N ARG A 441 -31.17 117.62 4.94
CA ARG A 441 -31.61 118.80 4.18
C ARG A 441 -30.42 119.27 3.33
N ASN A 442 -30.16 118.66 2.16
CA ASN A 442 -29.57 119.26 0.95
C ASN A 442 -29.12 118.24 -0.14
N THR A 443 -29.64 118.44 -1.37
CA THR A 443 -28.98 118.26 -2.70
C THR A 443 -28.50 116.89 -3.24
N LYS A 444 -29.39 116.23 -4.01
CA LYS A 444 -29.32 115.99 -5.49
C LYS A 444 -28.02 115.50 -6.21
N LYS A 445 -28.16 114.31 -6.87
CA LYS A 445 -27.90 113.94 -8.32
C LYS A 445 -26.64 113.16 -8.82
N LYS A 446 -26.92 112.17 -9.71
CA LYS A 446 -26.08 111.41 -10.74
C LYS A 446 -25.17 110.26 -10.22
N LYS A 447 -25.25 109.00 -10.71
CA LYS A 447 -24.86 108.34 -12.02
C LYS A 447 -23.34 108.31 -12.25
N ASP A 448 -22.65 107.23 -12.70
CA ASP A 448 -23.04 106.07 -13.55
C ASP A 448 -22.07 104.83 -13.42
N ASN A 449 -22.44 103.71 -14.08
CA ASN A 449 -21.61 102.63 -14.68
C ASN A 449 -20.94 101.45 -13.91
N SER A 450 -21.41 100.24 -14.29
CA SER A 450 -20.65 98.97 -14.55
C SER A 450 -20.14 98.14 -13.35
N VAL A 451 -19.76 96.84 -13.46
CA VAL A 451 -19.58 95.89 -14.61
C VAL A 451 -20.14 94.47 -14.27
N ARG A 452 -19.98 93.47 -15.16
CA ARG A 452 -20.02 91.99 -14.94
C ARG A 452 -18.57 91.42 -15.13
N PRO A 453 -18.22 90.09 -15.17
CA PRO A 453 -18.98 88.83 -15.07
C PRO A 453 -18.27 87.68 -14.30
N SER A 454 -18.70 86.42 -14.54
CA SER A 454 -17.99 85.12 -14.40
C SER A 454 -17.69 84.58 -12.98
N LEU A 455 -17.80 83.28 -12.64
CA LEU A 455 -17.74 81.98 -13.36
C LEU A 455 -16.33 81.43 -13.61
N MET A 456 -15.90 80.51 -12.72
CA MET A 456 -14.78 79.55 -12.84
C MET A 456 -15.26 78.28 -12.08
N HIS A 457 -15.29 77.05 -12.61
CA HIS A 457 -14.16 76.15 -12.97
C HIS A 457 -13.17 76.01 -11.81
N GLY A 458 -12.81 74.85 -11.25
CA GLY A 458 -12.86 73.42 -11.59
C GLY A 458 -11.99 72.72 -10.50
N PRO A 459 -11.48 71.47 -10.64
CA PRO A 459 -11.49 70.61 -11.83
C PRO A 459 -12.08 69.20 -11.62
N LEU A 460 -12.39 68.53 -12.73
CA LEU A 460 -12.25 67.08 -12.81
C LEU A 460 -10.75 66.74 -12.74
N LEU A 461 -10.34 65.92 -11.77
CA LEU A 461 -9.15 65.07 -11.84
C LEU A 461 -9.56 63.69 -11.30
N LEU A 462 -9.86 62.76 -12.20
CA LEU A 462 -8.89 61.76 -12.69
C LEU A 462 -8.47 60.77 -11.59
N LEU A 463 -9.27 59.72 -11.40
CA LEU A 463 -8.77 58.36 -11.16
C LEU A 463 -9.80 57.28 -11.50
N LEU A 464 -10.44 57.42 -12.66
CA LEU A 464 -11.20 56.35 -13.31
C LEU A 464 -10.22 55.55 -14.19
N LEU A 465 -9.35 54.75 -13.55
CA LEU A 465 -8.37 53.87 -14.23
C LEU A 465 -7.80 52.78 -13.27
N CYS A 466 -8.66 52.00 -12.63
CA CYS A 466 -8.26 50.77 -11.90
C CYS A 466 -9.29 49.61 -12.04
N VAL A 467 -10.14 49.67 -13.09
CA VAL A 467 -10.99 48.55 -13.50
C VAL A 467 -10.70 48.26 -14.97
N LEU A 468 -9.61 47.53 -15.21
CA LEU A 468 -9.42 46.58 -16.33
C LEU A 468 -7.97 46.05 -16.25
N GLY A 469 -7.77 44.74 -16.25
CA GLY A 469 -6.45 44.12 -16.44
C GLY A 469 -5.94 43.26 -15.29
N CYS A 470 -6.59 42.11 -15.04
CA CYS A 470 -5.91 40.91 -14.49
C CYS A 470 -6.75 39.63 -14.71
N THR A 471 -7.27 39.46 -15.92
CA THR A 471 -7.84 38.20 -16.41
C THR A 471 -7.19 37.85 -17.74
N LEU A 472 -5.93 37.39 -17.72
CA LEU A 472 -5.27 36.75 -18.86
C LEU A 472 -4.00 35.99 -18.40
N VAL A 473 -3.97 34.71 -18.75
CA VAL A 473 -2.80 33.80 -18.84
C VAL A 473 -2.05 33.42 -17.55
N CYS A 474 -2.42 32.28 -16.97
CA CYS A 474 -1.62 31.04 -17.01
C CYS A 474 -2.45 29.87 -16.47
#